data_AF-A0A968TN80-F1
#
_entry.id   AF-A0A968TN80-F1
#
_cell.length_a   1.000
_cell.length_b   1.000
_cell.length_c   1.000
_cell.angle_alpha   90.00
_cell.angle_beta   90.00
_cell.angle_gamma   90.00
#
_symmetry.space_group_name_H-M   'P 1'
#
loop_
_entity.id
_entity.type
_entity.pdbx_description
1 polymer ?
#
loop_
_entity_poly.entity_id
_entity_poly.type
_entity_poly.pdbx_seq_one_letter_code
_entity_poly.pdbx_strand_id
1 'polypeptide(L)' 'MNIWNQIVAAIQYISEGASHVFSLKHDDYPAVGVQPFDGEPFSNSKWVD' A
#
# COMPACT_ATOMS: atom_id res chain seq x y z
N MET A 1 35.76 -4.32 2.01
CA MET A 1 34.34 -3.91 1.95
C MET A 1 34.34 -2.41 1.77
N ASN A 2 33.89 -1.92 0.61
CA ASN A 2 34.03 -0.51 0.26
C ASN A 2 32.83 0.25 0.83
N ILE A 3 33.06 1.10 1.84
CA ILE A 3 32.04 1.93 2.50
C ILE A 3 31.24 2.75 1.47
N TRP A 4 31.89 3.18 0.39
CA TRP A 4 31.24 3.84 -0.75
C TRP A 4 30.10 3.02 -1.36
N ASN A 5 30.29 1.72 -1.54
CA ASN A 5 29.26 0.85 -2.14
C ASN A 5 28.05 0.73 -1.21
N GLN A 6 28.25 0.77 0.11
CA GLN A 6 27.15 0.70 1.08
C GLN A 6 26.33 1.99 1.10
N ILE A 7 26.98 3.15 0.97
CA ILE A 7 26.30 4.45 0.89
C ILE A 7 25.44 4.52 -0.37
N VAL A 8 25.97 4.10 -1.52
CA VAL A 8 25.20 4.06 -2.78
C VAL A 8 23.99 3.15 -2.65
N ALA A 9 24.15 1.95 -2.06
CA ALA A 9 23.05 1.03 -1.84
C ALA A 9 21.96 1.61 -0.90
N ALA A 10 22.36 2.33 0.16
CA ALA A 10 21.41 2.97 1.06
C ALA A 10 20.61 4.08 0.38
N ILE A 11 21.27 4.93 -0.43
CA ILE A 11 20.61 5.98 -1.19
C ILE A 11 19.62 5.39 -2.20
N GLN A 12 20.02 4.32 -2.89
CA GLN A 12 19.15 3.61 -3.83
C GLN A 12 17.91 3.05 -3.13
N TYR A 13 18.08 2.36 -2.01
CA TYR A 13 16.97 1.80 -1.24
C TYR A 13 15.96 2.85 -0.78
N ILE A 14 16.44 3.98 -0.25
CA ILE A 14 15.58 5.08 0.18
C ILE A 14 14.85 5.71 -1.02
N SER A 15 15.56 5.89 -2.14
CA SER A 15 14.99 6.50 -3.35
C SER A 15 13.90 5.62 -3.97
N GLU A 16 14.13 4.31 -4.04
CA GLU A 16 13.15 3.33 -4.52
C GLU A 16 11.91 3.30 -3.60
N GLY A 17 12.10 3.24 -2.28
CA GLY A 17 11.01 3.29 -1.31
C GLY A 17 10.19 4.58 -1.39
N ALA A 18 10.86 5.74 -1.51
CA ALA A 18 10.20 7.03 -1.69
C ALA A 18 9.40 7.06 -3.00
N SER A 19 9.97 6.57 -4.10
CA SER A 19 9.26 6.49 -5.38
C SER A 19 8.05 5.58 -5.30
N HIS A 20 8.11 4.49 -4.55
CA HIS A 20 6.98 3.58 -4.39
C HIS A 20 5.83 4.25 -3.62
N VAL A 21 6.12 4.83 -2.45
CA VAL A 21 5.13 5.47 -1.57
C VAL A 21 4.50 6.71 -2.21
N PHE A 22 5.30 7.52 -2.90
CA PHE A 22 4.86 8.80 -3.46
C PHE A 22 4.61 8.74 -4.97
N SER A 23 4.64 7.56 -5.61
CA SER A 23 4.23 7.44 -7.00
C SER A 23 2.74 7.68 -7.15
N LEU A 24 2.36 8.40 -8.20
CA LEU A 24 0.98 8.59 -8.62
C LEU A 24 0.32 7.29 -9.15
N LYS A 25 1.03 6.16 -9.15
CA LYS A 25 0.78 5.02 -10.03
C LYS A 25 0.03 3.84 -9.38
N HIS A 26 -0.23 3.86 -8.08
CA HIS A 26 -0.91 2.73 -7.41
C HIS A 26 -2.34 3.04 -6.96
N ASP A 27 -2.98 4.05 -7.55
CA ASP A 27 -4.41 4.30 -7.37
C ASP A 27 -5.25 3.60 -8.48
N ASP A 28 -4.77 2.46 -8.98
CA ASP A 28 -5.48 1.60 -9.93
C ASP A 28 -6.52 0.74 -9.21
N TYR A 29 -7.33 1.36 -8.33
CA TYR A 29 -8.52 0.68 -7.85
C TYR A 29 -9.51 0.55 -9.01
N PRO A 30 -10.19 -0.59 -9.15
CA PRO A 30 -11.28 -0.70 -10.11
C PRO A 30 -12.27 0.44 -9.88
N ALA A 31 -12.75 1.07 -10.96
CA ALA A 31 -13.72 2.17 -10.90
C ALA A 31 -15.02 1.81 -10.14
N VAL A 32 -15.26 0.51 -9.96
CA VAL A 32 -16.27 -0.05 -9.07
C VAL A 32 -15.57 -0.78 -7.94
N GLY A 33 -15.71 -0.29 -6.71
CA GLY A 33 -15.30 -1.03 -5.54
C GLY A 33 -16.14 -2.31 -5.46
N VAL A 34 -15.56 -3.46 -5.80
CA VAL A 34 -16.21 -4.74 -5.52
C VAL A 34 -16.01 -4.98 -4.03
N GLN A 35 -17.08 -4.84 -3.25
CA GLN A 35 -17.06 -5.19 -1.83
C GLN A 35 -16.63 -6.66 -1.72
N PRO A 36 -15.46 -6.99 -1.14
CA PRO A 36 -14.93 -8.36 -1.17
C PRO A 36 -15.64 -9.28 -0.16
N PHE A 37 -16.77 -8.85 0.40
CA PHE A 37 -17.53 -9.58 1.38
C PHE A 37 -19.01 -9.57 0.99
N ASP A 38 -19.48 -10.70 0.45
CA ASP A 38 -20.87 -11.16 0.58
C ASP A 38 -21.10 -11.74 2.00
N GLY A 39 -20.41 -11.19 3.01
CA GLY A 39 -20.54 -11.64 4.39
C GLY A 39 -21.84 -11.09 4.96
N GLU A 40 -22.63 -11.95 5.60
CA GLU A 40 -23.78 -11.46 6.36
C GLU A 40 -23.30 -10.45 7.41
N PRO A 41 -23.99 -9.30 7.54
CA PRO A 41 -23.66 -8.33 8.56
C PRO A 41 -23.66 -9.03 9.92
N PHE A 42 -22.68 -8.70 10.76
CA PHE A 42 -22.61 -9.25 12.11
C PHE A 42 -23.93 -8.96 12.83
N SER A 43 -24.65 -10.00 13.20
CA SER A 43 -26.03 -9.92 13.73
C SER A 43 -26.15 -9.13 15.03
N ASN A 44 -25.04 -8.86 15.72
CA ASN A 44 -24.96 -8.02 16.91
C ASN A 44 -24.29 -6.67 16.63
N SER A 45 -24.27 -6.21 15.37
CA SER A 45 -23.85 -4.86 15.04
C SER A 45 -24.86 -3.86 15.60
N LYS A 46 -24.40 -2.95 16.45
CA LYS A 46 -25.16 -1.79 16.94
C LYS A 46 -25.62 -0.84 15.80
N TRP A 47 -25.13 -1.04 14.58
CA TRP A 47 -25.27 -0.10 13.46
C TRP A 47 -26.23 -0.58 12.36
N VAL A 48 -27.00 -1.64 12.61
CA VAL A 48 -28.06 -2.10 11.71
C VAL A 48 -29.38 -1.96 12.48
N ASP A 49 -30.08 -0.85 12.26
CA ASP A 49 -31.47 -0.62 12.68
C ASP A 49 -32.44 -1.18 11.63
#